data_AF-A0A967F317-F1
#
_entry.id   AF-A0A967F317-F1
#
_cell.length_a   1.000
_cell.length_b   1.000
_cell.length_c   1.000
_cell.angle_alpha   90.00
_cell.angle_beta   90.00
_cell.angle_gamma   90.00
#
_symmetry.space_group_name_H-M   'P 1'
#
loop_
_entity.id
_entity.type
_entity.pdbx_description
1 polymer ?
#
loop_
_entity_poly.entity_id
_entity_poly.type
_entity_poly.pdbx_seq_one_letter_code
_entity_poly.pdbx_strand_id
1 'polypeptide(L)'
;MNASSFFVAAALVTGSLVPLQLAFNAQLGAVTKSPYTAGLIVFVIGAIALSATVAAMRPPLPSLSSLASAPPTVWLGGLITTGYILAIVIITPKLGVGSTTILILAGQILVALVLDHLGAFGSPQHSLTLWRVSGAVLVVAGVVVIRTH
;
A
#
# COMPACT_ATOMS: atom_id res chain seq x y z
N MET A 1 -15.30 21.98 6.45
CA MET A 1 -14.01 21.47 5.93
C MET A 1 -14.01 21.67 4.43
N ASN A 2 -12.98 22.30 3.87
CA ASN A 2 -12.84 22.38 2.41
C ASN A 2 -12.55 20.96 1.88
N ALA A 3 -13.02 20.61 0.68
CA ALA A 3 -12.88 19.26 0.13
C ALA A 3 -11.42 18.74 0.16
N SER A 4 -10.44 19.63 -0.03
CA SER A 4 -9.01 19.31 0.07
C SER A 4 -8.58 18.85 1.47
N SER A 5 -9.05 19.50 2.55
CA SER A 5 -8.66 19.11 3.90
C SER A 5 -9.27 17.78 4.34
N PHE A 6 -10.43 17.42 3.78
CA PHE A 6 -11.02 16.09 3.96
C PHE A 6 -10.14 14.98 3.37
N PHE A 7 -9.68 15.13 2.12
CA PHE A 7 -8.82 14.12 1.49
C PHE A 7 -7.47 13.97 2.19
N VAL A 8 -6.89 15.07 2.69
CA VAL A 8 -5.67 15.01 3.49
C VAL A 8 -5.89 14.22 4.78
N ALA A 9 -6.98 14.49 5.51
CA ALA A 9 -7.31 13.76 6.73
C ALA A 9 -7.56 12.27 6.45
N ALA A 10 -8.30 11.95 5.38
CA ALA A 10 -8.54 10.57 4.97
C ALA A 10 -7.23 9.84 4.65
N ALA A 11 -6.33 10.47 3.89
CA ALA A 11 -5.03 9.88 3.56
C ALA A 11 -4.17 9.61 4.81
N LEU A 12 -4.15 10.54 5.77
CA LEU A 12 -3.43 10.36 7.04
C LEU A 12 -4.01 9.21 7.87
N VAL A 13 -5.33 9.13 7.99
CA VAL A 13 -6.00 8.04 8.70
C VAL A 13 -5.70 6.71 8.02
N THR A 14 -5.86 6.61 6.70
CA THR A 14 -5.54 5.38 5.97
C THR A 14 -4.08 4.97 6.12
N GLY A 15 -3.14 5.92 6.04
CA GLY A 15 -1.71 5.66 6.26
C GLY A 15 -1.40 5.14 7.67
N SER A 16 -2.11 5.65 8.69
CA SER A 16 -1.94 5.23 10.08
C SER A 16 -2.37 3.78 10.36
N LEU A 17 -3.16 3.18 9.46
CA LEU A 17 -3.59 1.77 9.56
C LEU A 17 -2.50 0.79 9.11
N VAL A 18 -1.49 1.25 8.36
CA VAL A 18 -0.43 0.38 7.82
C VAL A 18 0.35 -0.35 8.93
N PRO A 19 0.83 0.29 10.01
CA PRO A 19 1.45 -0.41 11.14
C PRO A 19 0.57 -1.51 11.74
N LEU A 20 -0.74 -1.28 11.88
CA LEU A 20 -1.68 -2.27 12.40
C LEU A 20 -1.80 -3.47 11.45
N GLN A 21 -1.88 -3.21 10.14
CA GLN A 21 -1.87 -4.26 9.11
C GLN A 21 -0.60 -5.12 9.21
N LEU A 22 0.57 -4.48 9.34
CA LEU A 22 1.84 -5.19 9.51
C LEU A 22 1.81 -6.08 10.75
N ALA A 23 1.38 -5.56 11.89
CA ALA A 23 1.32 -6.29 13.16
C ALA A 23 0.37 -7.49 13.07
N PHE A 24 -0.86 -7.30 12.59
CA PHE A 24 -1.85 -8.36 12.52
C PHE A 24 -1.49 -9.43 11.50
N ASN A 25 -0.96 -9.06 10.33
CA ASN A 25 -0.56 -10.02 9.32
C ASN A 25 0.65 -10.85 9.80
N ALA A 26 1.61 -10.22 10.48
CA ALA A 26 2.73 -10.92 11.09
C ALA A 26 2.28 -11.92 12.16
N GLN A 27 1.34 -11.51 13.03
CA GLN A 27 0.74 -12.41 14.04
C GLN A 27 0.02 -13.59 13.38
N LEU A 28 -0.78 -13.34 12.34
CA LEU A 28 -1.45 -14.42 11.61
C LEU A 28 -0.44 -15.36 10.94
N GLY A 29 0.67 -14.84 10.41
CA GLY A 29 1.80 -15.63 9.93
C GLY A 29 2.38 -16.57 11.00
N ALA A 30 2.52 -16.09 12.23
CA ALA A 30 2.99 -16.90 13.35
C ALA A 30 1.98 -17.97 13.76
N VAL A 31 0.69 -17.63 13.80
CA VAL A 31 -0.40 -18.58 14.15
C VAL A 31 -0.50 -19.70 13.12
N THR A 32 -0.49 -19.35 11.84
CA THR A 32 -0.60 -20.32 10.73
C THR A 32 0.70 -21.06 10.44
N LYS A 33 1.84 -20.60 10.99
CA LYS A 33 3.19 -21.10 10.70
C LYS A 33 3.55 -21.08 9.20
N SER A 34 2.86 -20.27 8.40
CA SER A 34 3.01 -20.21 6.95
C SER A 34 2.63 -18.82 6.41
N PRO A 35 3.56 -18.08 5.78
CA PRO A 35 3.24 -16.77 5.22
C PRO A 35 2.22 -16.87 4.07
N TYR A 36 2.24 -17.98 3.33
CA TYR A 36 1.31 -18.22 2.22
C TYR A 36 -0.12 -18.44 2.73
N THR A 37 -0.28 -19.26 3.77
CA THR A 37 -1.59 -19.55 4.37
C THR A 37 -2.15 -18.31 5.06
N ALA A 38 -1.33 -17.58 5.82
CA ALA A 38 -1.74 -16.30 6.40
C ALA A 38 -2.17 -15.30 5.32
N GLY A 39 -1.38 -15.14 4.26
CA GLY A 39 -1.70 -14.27 3.14
C GLY A 39 -3.05 -14.64 2.51
N LEU A 40 -3.27 -15.92 2.22
CA LEU A 40 -4.55 -16.38 1.67
C LEU A 40 -5.74 -16.04 2.57
N ILE A 41 -5.62 -16.27 3.89
CA ILE A 41 -6.67 -15.92 4.86
C ILE A 41 -6.95 -14.41 4.86
N VAL A 42 -5.90 -13.57 4.83
CA VAL A 42 -6.06 -12.10 4.73
C VAL A 42 -6.82 -11.72 3.46
N PHE A 43 -6.48 -12.32 2.32
CA PHE A 43 -7.18 -12.07 1.06
C PHE A 43 -8.64 -12.52 1.11
N VAL A 44 -8.95 -13.68 1.70
CA VAL A 44 -10.33 -14.17 1.84
C VAL A 44 -11.14 -13.22 2.72
N ILE A 45 -10.61 -12.80 3.87
CA ILE A 45 -11.28 -11.83 4.76
C ILE A 45 -11.51 -10.50 4.03
N GLY A 46 -10.50 -9.99 3.33
CA GLY A 46 -10.60 -8.77 2.54
C GLY A 46 -11.63 -8.88 1.42
N ALA A 47 -11.67 -10.01 0.71
CA ALA A 47 -12.64 -10.28 -0.34
C ALA A 47 -14.07 -10.29 0.21
N ILE A 48 -14.31 -10.97 1.35
CA ILE A 48 -15.62 -10.98 2.02
C ILE A 48 -16.05 -9.56 2.40
N ALA A 49 -15.16 -8.77 2.99
CA ALA A 49 -15.45 -7.39 3.40
C ALA A 49 -15.76 -6.47 2.19
N LEU A 50 -15.00 -6.60 1.10
CA LEU A 50 -15.24 -5.86 -0.14
C LEU A 50 -16.55 -6.30 -0.80
N SER A 51 -16.83 -7.60 -0.87
CA SER A 51 -18.10 -8.12 -1.40
C SER A 51 -19.30 -7.62 -0.60
N ALA A 52 -19.22 -7.56 0.73
CA ALA A 52 -20.27 -6.98 1.57
C ALA A 52 -20.49 -5.49 1.25
N THR A 53 -19.41 -4.74 1.02
CA THR A 53 -19.48 -3.33 0.64
C THR A 53 -20.14 -3.15 -0.74
N VAL A 54 -19.77 -3.97 -1.72
CA VAL A 54 -20.41 -3.97 -3.06
C VAL A 54 -21.89 -4.34 -2.96
N ALA A 55 -22.25 -5.32 -2.13
CA ALA A 55 -23.64 -5.70 -1.91
C ALA A 55 -24.47 -4.58 -1.25
N ALA A 56 -23.86 -3.83 -0.33
CA ALA A 56 -24.50 -2.69 0.35
C ALA A 56 -24.64 -1.46 -0.57
N MET A 57 -23.57 -1.10 -1.29
CA MET A 57 -23.52 0.11 -2.13
C MET A 57 -24.13 -0.08 -3.52
N ARG A 58 -24.22 -1.34 -3.99
CA ARG A 58 -24.78 -1.73 -5.29
C ARG A 58 -24.26 -0.89 -6.47
N PRO A 59 -22.94 -0.76 -6.66
CA PRO A 59 -22.41 -0.07 -7.82
C PRO A 59 -22.82 -0.80 -9.12
N PRO A 60 -22.95 -0.09 -10.25
CA PRO A 60 -23.22 -0.72 -11.54
C PRO A 60 -22.12 -1.74 -11.87
N LEU A 61 -22.53 -2.93 -12.29
CA LEU A 61 -21.59 -3.98 -12.66
C LEU A 61 -20.84 -3.58 -13.96
N PRO A 62 -19.51 -3.77 -14.01
CA PRO A 62 -18.77 -3.54 -15.25
C PRO A 62 -19.17 -4.56 -16.31
N SER A 63 -19.22 -4.14 -17.58
CA SER A 63 -19.40 -5.08 -18.69
C SER A 63 -18.16 -5.95 -18.88
N LEU A 64 -18.35 -7.19 -19.35
CA LEU A 64 -17.22 -8.08 -19.68
C LEU A 64 -16.31 -7.46 -20.74
N SER A 65 -16.87 -6.68 -21.68
CA SER A 65 -16.10 -5.95 -22.68
C SER A 65 -15.19 -4.89 -22.07
N SER A 66 -15.63 -4.18 -21.02
CA SER A 66 -14.84 -3.18 -20.31
C SER A 66 -13.69 -3.82 -19.53
N LEU A 67 -13.93 -4.99 -18.93
CA LEU A 67 -12.87 -5.75 -18.25
C LEU A 67 -11.85 -6.29 -19.25
N ALA A 68 -12.31 -6.82 -20.39
CA ALA A 68 -11.43 -7.37 -21.43
C ALA A 68 -10.58 -6.30 -22.13
N SER A 69 -11.05 -5.06 -22.21
CA SER A 69 -10.31 -3.94 -22.81
C SER A 69 -9.38 -3.23 -21.83
N ALA A 70 -9.41 -3.57 -20.54
CA ALA A 70 -8.55 -2.94 -19.54
C ALA A 70 -7.06 -3.23 -19.82
N PRO A 71 -6.17 -2.24 -19.66
CA PRO A 71 -4.74 -2.44 -19.85
C PRO A 71 -4.21 -3.58 -18.97
N PRO A 72 -3.40 -4.52 -19.50
CA PRO A 72 -2.94 -5.68 -18.71
C PRO A 72 -2.26 -5.32 -17.38
N THR A 73 -1.66 -4.13 -17.30
CA THR A 73 -1.01 -3.58 -16.12
C THR A 73 -1.95 -3.42 -14.93
N VAL A 74 -3.26 -3.21 -15.12
CA VAL A 74 -4.19 -3.03 -13.99
C VAL A 74 -4.32 -4.30 -13.16
N TRP A 75 -4.20 -5.47 -13.80
CA TRP A 75 -4.30 -6.78 -13.15
C TRP A 75 -3.07 -7.09 -12.30
N LEU A 76 -1.93 -6.48 -12.61
CA LEU A 76 -0.70 -6.62 -11.81
C LEU A 76 -0.86 -6.04 -10.41
N GLY A 77 -1.81 -5.12 -10.18
CA GLY A 77 -2.08 -4.57 -8.85
C GLY A 77 -2.42 -5.65 -7.82
N GLY A 78 -3.17 -6.69 -8.23
CA GLY A 78 -3.46 -7.84 -7.38
C GLY A 78 -2.19 -8.61 -7.02
N LEU A 79 -1.33 -8.90 -8.00
CA LEU A 79 -0.07 -9.61 -7.79
C LEU A 79 0.91 -8.83 -6.90
N ILE A 80 1.01 -7.51 -7.10
CA ILE A 80 1.83 -6.63 -6.27
C ILE A 80 1.34 -6.66 -4.82
N THR A 81 0.01 -6.59 -4.62
CA THR A 81 -0.58 -6.69 -3.29
C THR A 81 -0.29 -8.04 -2.65
N THR A 82 -0.38 -9.14 -3.40
CA THR A 82 -0.03 -10.47 -2.90
C THR A 82 1.44 -10.55 -2.47
N GLY A 83 2.36 -10.08 -3.31
CA GLY A 83 3.78 -10.02 -2.98
C GLY A 83 4.06 -9.15 -1.75
N TYR A 84 3.39 -7.99 -1.64
CA TYR A 84 3.48 -7.10 -0.50
C TYR A 84 3.05 -7.80 0.80
N ILE A 85 1.89 -8.46 0.82
CA ILE A 85 1.40 -9.17 2.00
C ILE A 85 2.36 -10.29 2.42
N LEU A 86 2.86 -11.08 1.47
CA LEU A 86 3.86 -12.12 1.78
C LEU A 86 5.14 -11.53 2.37
N ALA A 87 5.64 -10.44 1.77
CA ALA A 87 6.84 -9.77 2.23
C ALA A 87 6.67 -9.25 3.66
N ILE A 88 5.57 -8.55 3.98
CA ILE A 88 5.38 -8.00 5.33
C ILE A 88 5.21 -9.10 6.38
N VAL A 89 4.57 -10.24 6.06
CA VAL A 89 4.45 -11.37 7.00
C VAL A 89 5.82 -11.97 7.33
N ILE A 90 6.75 -11.99 6.37
CA ILE A 90 8.10 -12.52 6.53
C ILE A 90 9.05 -11.51 7.21
N ILE A 91 8.94 -10.24 6.84
CA ILE A 91 9.88 -9.18 7.25
C ILE A 91 9.53 -8.62 8.63
N THR A 92 8.24 -8.40 8.91
CA THR A 92 7.80 -7.72 10.14
C THR A 92 8.25 -8.42 11.43
N PRO A 93 8.18 -9.76 11.56
CA PRO A 93 8.70 -10.44 12.76
C PRO A 93 10.21 -10.27 12.97
N LYS A 94 10.98 -9.99 11.90
CA LYS A 94 12.44 -9.88 11.96
C LYS A 94 12.91 -8.46 12.29
N LEU A 95 12.21 -7.46 11.78
CA LEU A 95 12.61 -6.05 11.93
C LEU A 95 11.77 -5.30 12.97
N GLY A 96 10.64 -5.86 13.39
CA GLY A 96 9.62 -5.17 14.16
C GLY A 96 8.73 -4.29 13.29
N VAL A 97 7.55 -3.94 13.82
CA VAL A 97 6.53 -3.16 13.10
C VAL A 97 7.05 -1.76 12.74
N GLY A 98 7.65 -1.05 13.70
CA GLY A 98 8.17 0.31 13.48
C GLY A 98 9.21 0.39 12.36
N SER A 99 10.27 -0.41 12.45
CA SER A 99 11.33 -0.47 11.43
C SER A 99 10.79 -0.87 10.05
N THR A 100 9.84 -1.81 10.01
CA THR A 100 9.26 -2.28 8.75
C THR A 100 8.39 -1.18 8.12
N THR A 101 7.60 -0.46 8.91
CA THR A 101 6.79 0.67 8.41
C THR A 101 7.65 1.77 7.78
N ILE A 102 8.69 2.23 8.48
CA ILE A 102 9.51 3.34 7.99
C ILE A 102 10.29 2.95 6.72
N LEU A 103 10.77 1.72 6.62
CA LEU A 103 11.46 1.22 5.42
C LEU A 103 10.52 1.08 4.22
N ILE A 104 9.30 0.58 4.45
CA ILE A 104 8.27 0.53 3.41
C ILE A 104 7.92 1.93 2.93
N LEU A 105 7.72 2.87 3.86
CA LEU A 105 7.42 4.26 3.54
C LEU A 105 8.52 4.90 2.68
N ALA A 106 9.79 4.68 3.03
CA ALA A 106 10.92 5.15 2.24
C ALA A 106 10.86 4.61 0.79
N GLY A 107 10.65 3.31 0.62
CA GLY A 107 10.51 2.68 -0.70
C GLY A 107 9.32 3.24 -1.49
N GLN A 108 8.18 3.43 -0.84
CA GLN A 108 6.98 4.01 -1.45
C GLN A 108 7.22 5.42 -1.99
N ILE A 109 7.91 6.28 -1.21
CA ILE A 109 8.21 7.66 -1.63
C ILE A 109 9.15 7.68 -2.83
N LEU A 110 10.21 6.85 -2.81
CA LEU A 110 11.15 6.77 -3.92
C LEU A 110 10.47 6.34 -5.23
N VAL A 111 9.63 5.30 -5.17
CA VAL A 111 8.88 4.82 -6.34
C VAL A 111 7.83 5.86 -6.78
N ALA A 112 7.11 6.48 -5.84
CA ALA A 112 6.12 7.51 -6.15
C ALA A 112 6.72 8.70 -6.90
N LEU A 113 7.91 9.17 -6.51
CA LEU A 113 8.59 10.26 -7.21
C LEU A 113 8.95 9.90 -8.65
N VAL A 114 9.38 8.66 -8.88
CA VAL A 114 9.66 8.17 -10.24
C VAL A 114 8.38 8.12 -11.06
N LEU A 115 7.30 7.53 -10.51
CA LEU A 115 6.02 7.42 -11.21
C LEU A 115 5.42 8.80 -11.55
N ASP A 116 5.45 9.72 -10.59
CA ASP A 116 4.95 11.09 -10.77
C ASP A 116 5.77 11.88 -11.79
N HIS A 117 7.10 11.70 -11.80
CA HIS A 117 7.97 12.36 -12.76
C HIS A 117 7.73 11.89 -14.19
N LEU A 118 7.52 10.58 -14.35
CA LEU A 118 7.24 9.95 -15.64
C LEU A 118 5.79 10.16 -16.11
N GLY A 119 4.89 10.63 -15.24
CA GLY A 119 3.44 10.65 -15.54
C GLY A 119 2.89 9.25 -15.80
N ALA A 120 3.46 8.24 -15.13
CA ALA A 120 3.19 6.84 -15.42
C ALA A 120 1.72 6.48 -15.13
N PHE A 121 1.16 5.57 -15.93
CA PHE A 121 -0.19 5.01 -15.76
C PHE A 121 -1.33 6.04 -15.69
N GLY A 122 -1.16 7.20 -16.34
CA GLY A 122 -2.16 8.28 -16.36
C GLY A 122 -2.19 9.11 -15.07
N SER A 123 -1.18 8.97 -14.20
CA SER A 123 -1.00 9.86 -13.05
C SER A 123 -0.70 11.29 -13.51
N PRO A 124 -1.18 12.33 -12.81
CA PRO A 124 -0.77 13.72 -13.05
C PRO A 124 0.76 13.83 -13.04
N GLN A 125 1.32 14.24 -14.17
CA GLN A 125 2.77 14.39 -14.27
C GLN A 125 3.21 15.61 -13.43
N HIS A 126 4.08 15.35 -12.47
CA HIS A 126 4.67 16.39 -11.64
C HIS A 126 6.16 16.45 -11.87
N SER A 127 6.67 17.64 -12.18
CA SER A 127 8.11 17.85 -12.37
C SER A 127 8.89 17.45 -11.12
N LEU A 128 10.04 16.80 -11.33
CA LEU A 128 10.95 16.41 -10.27
C LEU A 128 11.76 17.63 -9.85
N THR A 129 11.17 18.47 -9.00
CA THR A 129 11.81 19.68 -8.49
C THR A 129 12.80 19.37 -7.39
N LEU A 130 13.79 20.25 -7.19
CA LEU A 130 14.75 20.15 -6.09
C LEU A 130 14.06 20.00 -4.73
N TRP A 131 12.91 20.66 -4.52
CA TRP A 131 12.13 20.56 -3.29
C TRP A 131 11.51 19.18 -3.04
N ARG A 132 11.05 18.49 -4.09
CA ARG A 132 10.51 17.13 -3.95
C ARG A 132 11.63 16.14 -3.65
N VAL A 133 12.78 16.30 -4.32
CA VAL A 133 13.97 15.50 -4.05
C VAL A 133 14.47 15.74 -2.62
N SER A 134 14.56 16.99 -2.17
CA SER A 134 14.99 17.30 -0.80
C SER A 134 14.02 16.73 0.24
N GLY A 135 12.71 16.80 -0.01
CA GLY A 135 11.71 16.16 0.85
C GLY A 135 11.90 14.65 0.96
N ALA A 136 12.17 13.98 -0.17
CA ALA A 136 12.47 12.54 -0.20
C ALA A 136 13.71 12.21 0.63
N VAL A 137 14.79 12.99 0.44
CA VAL A 137 16.05 12.84 1.18
C VAL A 137 15.82 13.01 2.68
N LEU A 138 15.03 14.00 3.09
CA LEU A 138 14.69 14.20 4.51
C LEU A 138 13.93 13.01 5.10
N VAL A 139 12.97 12.44 4.36
CA VAL A 139 12.26 11.25 4.83
C VAL A 139 13.20 10.05 4.94
N VAL A 140 14.04 9.81 3.93
CA VAL A 140 15.02 8.71 3.96
C VAL A 140 16.02 8.91 5.11
N ALA A 141 16.50 10.14 5.34
CA ALA A 141 17.36 10.46 6.47
C ALA A 141 16.65 10.19 7.81
N GLY A 142 15.39 10.60 7.95
CA GLY A 142 14.58 10.29 9.14
C GLY A 142 14.44 8.79 9.37
N VAL A 143 14.22 8.02 8.31
CA VAL A 143 14.14 6.55 8.36
C VAL A 143 15.46 5.94 8.83
N VAL A 144 16.60 6.44 8.35
CA VAL A 144 17.93 5.99 8.80
C VAL A 144 18.10 6.27 10.29
N VAL A 145 17.81 7.49 10.74
CA VAL A 145 17.96 7.90 12.15
C VAL A 145 17.08 7.05 13.08
N ILE A 146 15.79 6.88 12.76
CA ILE A 146 14.85 6.08 13.57
C ILE A 146 15.27 4.60 13.61
N ARG A 147 15.93 4.10 12.57
CA ARG A 147 16.37 2.70 12.53
C ARG A 147 17.67 2.47 13.33
N THR A 148 18.56 3.46 13.38
CA THR A 148 19.88 3.31 14.00
C THR A 148 19.94 3.73 15.47
N HIS A 149 18.91 4.39 16.00
CA HIS A 149 18.81 4.90 17.37
C HIS A 149 17.45 4.56 17.97
#